data_AF-A0A978TPW4-F1
#
_entry.id   AF-A0A978TPW4-F1
#
_cell.length_a   1.000
_cell.length_b   1.000
_cell.length_c   1.000
_cell.angle_alpha   90.00
_cell.angle_beta   90.00
_cell.angle_gamma   90.00
#
_symmetry.space_group_name_H-M   'P 1'
#
loop_
_entity.id
_entity.type
_entity.pdbx_description
1 polymer ?
#
loop_
_entity_poly.entity_id
_entity_poly.type
_entity_poly.pdbx_seq_one_letter_code
_entity_poly.pdbx_strand_id
1 'polypeptide(L)'
;MPLTLTLPPKIEALLRQRAESAGLDIASMALAILAFGLSFDERDFFEALEGIQRGLDDFDRGQFSSLEEFVAEQNRKYGLSLEA
;
A
#
# COMPACT_ATOMS: atom_id res chain seq x y z
N MET A 1 1.02 -28.52 10.99
CA MET A 1 -0.31 -28.65 11.62
C MET A 1 -1.37 -28.20 10.62
N PRO A 2 -2.52 -28.89 10.50
CA PRO A 2 -3.63 -28.41 9.69
C PRO A 2 -4.32 -27.24 10.39
N LEU A 3 -4.57 -26.15 9.65
CA LEU A 3 -5.40 -25.03 10.07
C LEU A 3 -6.72 -25.10 9.27
N THR A 4 -7.86 -25.13 9.97
CA THR A 4 -9.18 -25.10 9.32
C THR A 4 -9.80 -23.73 9.54
N LEU A 5 -10.15 -23.03 8.45
CA LEU A 5 -10.78 -21.71 8.48
C LEU A 5 -12.18 -21.80 7.89
N THR A 6 -13.17 -21.20 8.57
CA THR A 6 -14.49 -20.99 7.99
C THR A 6 -14.49 -19.61 7.34
N LEU A 7 -14.50 -19.56 6.01
CA LEU A 7 -14.46 -18.30 5.27
C LEU A 7 -15.87 -17.77 5.02
N PRO A 8 -16.11 -16.46 5.14
CA PRO A 8 -17.32 -15.87 4.61
C PRO A 8 -17.43 -16.14 3.09
N PRO A 9 -18.64 -16.41 2.54
CA PRO A 9 -18.79 -16.80 1.13
C PRO A 9 -18.13 -15.85 0.14
N LYS A 10 -18.18 -14.54 0.42
CA LYS A 10 -17.54 -13.50 -0.40
C LYS A 10 -16.01 -13.65 -0.45
N ILE A 11 -15.39 -13.97 0.69
CA ILE A 11 -13.93 -14.13 0.78
C ILE A 11 -13.51 -15.41 0.09
N GLU A 12 -14.26 -16.50 0.25
CA GLU A 12 -14.00 -17.74 -0.46
C GLU A 12 -14.08 -17.55 -1.98
N ALA A 13 -15.10 -16.86 -2.47
CA ALA A 13 -15.25 -16.59 -3.91
C ALA A 13 -14.07 -15.79 -4.47
N LEU A 14 -13.62 -14.74 -3.76
CA LEU A 14 -12.45 -13.95 -4.13
C LEU A 14 -11.16 -14.78 -4.13
N LEU A 15 -10.99 -15.64 -3.12
CA LEU A 15 -9.84 -16.52 -3.01
C LEU A 15 -9.78 -17.51 -4.19
N ARG A 16 -10.92 -18.12 -4.54
CA ARG A 16 -11.06 -19.01 -5.70
C ARG A 16 -10.75 -18.31 -7.01
N GLN A 17 -11.36 -17.14 -7.24
CA GLN A 17 -11.12 -16.35 -8.44
C GLN A 17 -9.63 -16.01 -8.61
N ARG A 18 -8.97 -15.58 -7.52
CA ARG A 18 -7.54 -15.28 -7.56
C ARG A 18 -6.70 -16.52 -7.84
N ALA A 19 -7.01 -17.64 -7.18
CA ALA A 19 -6.31 -18.90 -7.41
C ALA A 19 -6.39 -19.33 -8.89
N GLU A 20 -7.58 -19.29 -9.48
CA GLU A 20 -7.82 -19.57 -10.90
C GLU A 20 -7.01 -18.63 -11.80
N SER A 21 -7.06 -17.33 -11.54
CA SER A 21 -6.33 -16.33 -12.34
C SER A 21 -4.80 -16.50 -12.31
N ALA A 22 -4.28 -17.06 -11.21
CA ALA A 22 -2.86 -17.30 -11.01
C ALA A 22 -2.43 -18.71 -11.43
N GLY A 23 -3.37 -19.58 -11.86
CA GLY A 23 -3.10 -20.99 -12.15
C GLY A 23 -2.67 -21.80 -10.91
N LEU A 24 -3.10 -21.38 -9.72
CA LEU A 24 -2.77 -22.01 -8.44
C LEU A 24 -3.99 -22.73 -7.86
N ASP A 25 -3.75 -23.74 -7.04
CA ASP A 25 -4.81 -24.30 -6.20
C ASP A 25 -5.17 -23.34 -5.04
N ILE A 26 -6.36 -23.55 -4.47
CA ILE A 26 -6.90 -22.67 -3.42
C ILE A 26 -6.04 -22.66 -2.15
N ALA A 27 -5.39 -23.77 -1.79
CA ALA A 27 -4.57 -23.87 -0.59
C ALA A 27 -3.24 -23.13 -0.79
N SER A 28 -2.60 -23.30 -1.95
CA SER A 28 -1.40 -22.55 -2.34
C SER A 28 -1.68 -21.04 -2.36
N MET A 29 -2.82 -20.62 -2.92
CA MET A 29 -3.25 -19.21 -2.90
C MET A 29 -3.50 -18.70 -1.47
N ALA A 30 -4.17 -19.49 -0.62
CA ALA A 30 -4.41 -19.12 0.77
C ALA A 30 -3.11 -18.93 1.55
N LEU A 31 -2.13 -19.82 1.36
CA LEU A 31 -0.81 -19.71 1.97
C LEU A 31 -0.06 -18.49 1.47
N ALA A 32 -0.10 -18.20 0.17
CA ALA A 32 0.53 -17.00 -0.39
C ALA A 32 -0.05 -15.71 0.20
N ILE A 33 -1.38 -15.62 0.33
CA ILE A 33 -2.05 -14.45 0.93
C ILE A 33 -1.72 -14.32 2.42
N LEU A 34 -1.70 -15.43 3.17
CA LEU A 34 -1.31 -15.42 4.58
C LEU A 34 0.14 -14.99 4.76
N ALA A 35 1.06 -15.55 3.96
CA ALA A 35 2.47 -15.18 3.98
C ALA A 35 2.66 -13.70 3.61
N PHE A 36 1.94 -13.22 2.60
CA PHE A 36 1.97 -11.82 2.21
C PHE A 36 1.45 -10.90 3.33
N GLY A 37 0.30 -11.22 3.92
CA GLY A 37 -0.24 -10.45 5.05
C GLY A 37 0.71 -10.40 6.24
N LEU A 38 1.35 -11.52 6.57
CA LEU A 38 2.33 -11.61 7.66
C LEU A 38 3.69 -10.98 7.34
N SER A 39 3.97 -10.67 6.07
CA SER A 39 5.23 -10.05 5.65
C SER A 39 5.26 -8.53 5.86
N PHE A 40 4.10 -7.89 6.07
CA PHE A 40 4.04 -6.46 6.37
C PHE A 40 4.38 -6.18 7.83
N ASP A 41 5.22 -5.17 8.10
CA ASP A 41 5.10 -4.43 9.34
C ASP A 41 3.80 -3.62 9.21
N GLU A 42 2.80 -3.93 10.05
CA GLU A 42 1.49 -3.29 10.00
C GLU A 42 1.61 -1.76 10.00
N ARG A 43 2.63 -1.22 10.69
CA ARG A 43 2.84 0.23 10.80
C ARG A 43 3.19 0.86 9.46
N ASP A 44 4.16 0.31 8.75
CA ASP A 44 4.62 0.87 7.47
C ASP A 44 3.51 0.81 6.42
N PHE A 45 2.72 -0.28 6.42
CA PHE A 45 1.61 -0.43 5.48
C PHE A 45 0.49 0.58 5.73
N PHE A 46 0.03 0.71 6.98
CA PHE A 46 -1.02 1.66 7.32
C PHE A 46 -0.54 3.12 7.20
N GLU A 47 0.70 3.42 7.56
CA GLU A 47 1.30 4.76 7.37
C GLU A 47 1.36 5.13 5.89
N ALA A 48 1.74 4.19 5.01
CA ALA A 48 1.72 4.42 3.57
C ALA A 48 0.30 4.68 3.03
N LEU A 49 -0.69 3.89 3.48
CA LEU A 49 -2.10 4.10 3.10
C LEU A 49 -2.63 5.46 3.58
N GLU A 50 -2.36 5.84 4.83
CA GLU A 50 -2.75 7.13 5.38
C GLU A 50 -2.06 8.29 4.65
N GLY A 51 -0.78 8.14 4.31
CA GLY A 51 -0.02 9.13 3.55
C GLY A 51 -0.60 9.36 2.15
N ILE A 52 -0.97 8.28 1.44
CA ILE A 52 -1.63 8.37 0.13
C ILE A 52 -2.97 9.09 0.26
N GLN A 53 -3.82 8.68 1.21
CA GLN A 53 -5.13 9.30 1.38
C GLN A 53 -5.00 10.78 1.73
N ARG A 54 -4.06 11.14 2.61
CA ARG A 54 -3.78 12.54 2.96
C ARG A 54 -3.36 13.35 1.74
N GLY A 55 -2.47 12.82 0.90
CA GLY A 55 -2.05 13.49 -0.32
C GLY A 55 -3.19 13.71 -1.32
N LEU A 56 -4.11 12.75 -1.44
CA LEU A 56 -5.32 12.89 -2.26
C LEU A 56 -6.26 13.97 -1.69
N ASP A 57 -6.50 13.96 -0.38
CA ASP A 57 -7.34 14.95 0.30
C ASP A 57 -6.76 16.37 0.19
N ASP A 58 -5.44 16.52 0.33
CA ASP A 58 -4.74 17.79 0.19
C ASP A 58 -4.85 18.30 -1.26
N PHE A 59 -4.71 17.43 -2.26
CA PHE A 59 -4.90 17.78 -3.66
C PHE A 59 -6.32 18.28 -3.95
N ASP A 60 -7.35 17.58 -3.45
CA ASP A 60 -8.75 17.98 -3.60
C ASP A 60 -9.07 19.33 -2.95
N ARG A 61 -8.32 19.71 -1.90
CA ARG A 61 -8.42 21.01 -1.24
C ARG A 61 -7.58 22.10 -1.90
N GLY A 62 -6.86 21.79 -2.98
CA GLY A 62 -5.93 22.71 -3.64
C GLY A 62 -4.65 22.96 -2.83
N GLN A 63 -4.34 22.11 -1.85
CA GLN A 63 -3.15 22.16 -1.01
C GLN A 63 -1.99 21.41 -1.69
N PHE A 64 -1.62 21.85 -2.87
CA PHE A 64 -0.46 21.36 -3.61
C PHE A 64 0.43 22.53 -4.04
N SER A 65 1.71 22.26 -4.23
CA SER A 65 2.67 23.22 -4.75
C SER A 65 3.27 22.72 -6.05
N SER A 66 3.88 23.62 -6.83
CA SER A 66 4.70 23.20 -7.96
C SER A 66 5.98 22.50 -7.48
N LEU A 67 6.64 21.76 -8.38
CA LEU A 67 7.92 21.14 -8.09
C LEU A 67 9.00 22.19 -7.78
N GLU A 68 8.99 23.30 -8.51
CA GLU A 68 9.92 24.42 -8.33
C GLU A 68 9.75 25.07 -6.95
N GLU A 69 8.51 25.29 -6.52
CA GLU A 69 8.19 25.82 -5.18
C GLU A 69 8.68 24.88 -4.08
N PHE A 70 8.45 23.58 -4.24
CA PHE A 70 8.91 22.55 -3.30
C PHE A 70 10.44 22.52 -3.22
N VAL A 71 11.14 22.52 -4.36
CA VAL A 71 12.61 22.52 -4.41
C VAL A 71 13.18 23.78 -3.74
N ALA A 72 12.62 24.95 -4.04
CA ALA A 72 13.04 26.20 -3.40
C ALA A 72 12.84 26.16 -1.88
N GLU A 73 11.72 25.59 -1.42
CA GLU A 73 11.46 25.41 0.01
C GLU A 73 12.48 24.46 0.67
N GLN A 74 12.74 23.29 0.08
CA GLN A 74 13.69 22.33 0.63
C GLN A 74 15.12 22.89 0.64
N ASN A 75 15.52 23.60 -0.42
CA ASN A 75 16.83 24.25 -0.49
C ASN A 75 17.01 25.27 0.63
N ARG A 76 15.98 26.09 0.89
CA ARG A 76 15.99 27.05 2.00
C ARG A 76 16.00 26.34 3.37
N LYS A 77 15.21 25.28 3.54
CA LYS A 77 15.07 24.55 4.82
C LYS A 77 16.35 23.85 5.23
N TYR A 78 17.07 23.27 4.27
CA TYR A 78 18.27 22.47 4.52
C TYR A 78 19.58 23.18 4.14
N GLY A 79 19.51 24.44 3.68
CA GLY A 79 20.69 25.18 3.22
C GLY A 79 21.37 24.57 2.00
N LEU A 80 20.61 23.86 1.16
CA LEU A 80 21.11 23.24 -0.06
C LEU A 80 21.25 24.34 -1.13
N SER A 81 22.37 25.05 -1.07
CA SER A 81 22.83 25.84 -2.20
C SER A 81 23.24 24.86 -3.30
N LEU A 82 22.40 24.68 -4.32
CA LEU A 82 22.89 24.19 -5.60
C LEU A 82 23.84 25.28 -6.12
N GLU A 83 25.13 25.11 -5.91
CA GLU A 83 26.15 25.90 -6.61
C GLU A 83 25.86 25.72 -8.11
N ALA A 84 25.61 26.85 -8.78
CA ALA A 84 25.31 26.92 -10.21
C ALA A 84 26.55 26.64 -11.06
#